data_AF-A0A8C3UJ46-F1
#
_entry.id   AF-A0A8C3UJ46-F1
#
_cell.length_a   1.000
_cell.length_b   1.000
_cell.length_c   1.000
_cell.angle_alpha   90.00
_cell.angle_beta   90.00
_cell.angle_gamma   90.00
#
_symmetry.space_group_name_H-M   'P 1'
#
loop_
_entity.id
_entity.type
_entity.pdbx_description
1 polymer ?
#
loop_
_entity_poly.entity_id
_entity_poly.type
_entity_poly.pdbx_seq_one_letter_code
_entity_poly.pdbx_strand_id
1 'polypeptide(L)'
;MAGWGWGWARAVRGLLLDVSGVLYDSGADGGAPIAGSAEAVRRIKASGLKLQLCTNETQATRADFVRKLRAMGFDVSVAEVTAPAPAACRLLQERGLRPHLLVHHDLVPEFAEIDKTNPNCVVLGDAAEHFTYANLNEAFRLLIGMEKPVLISLGKGRYYKETDGLKLDVGAYMKALEYACDIEAEVVGKPAKSFFESALAELGVPAEQAVMIGDDIVSDVGGAQQCGMRALQVRTGKYRFGHWFRGNLENSSTCSAKAAHFLAGMLDIEKMMLLFSLVGAISFTFQIFQSFTGLLCGGAREGQVMTQSQMVPDGCQQHKDT
;
A
#
# COMPACT_ATOMS: atom_id res chain seq x y z
N MET A 1 23.83 -7.37 -26.35
CA MET A 1 22.71 -6.40 -26.20
C MET A 1 21.41 -7.18 -26.01
N ALA A 2 21.06 -7.50 -24.77
CA ALA A 2 19.75 -8.08 -24.46
C ALA A 2 18.73 -6.93 -24.43
N GLY A 3 17.69 -7.00 -25.26
CA GLY A 3 16.62 -6.00 -25.30
C GLY A 3 15.86 -6.00 -23.98
N TRP A 4 15.94 -4.90 -23.24
CA TRP A 4 15.14 -4.65 -22.04
C TRP A 4 13.70 -4.36 -22.48
N GLY A 5 12.91 -5.42 -22.63
CA GLY A 5 11.55 -5.35 -23.18
C GLY A 5 10.51 -5.00 -22.13
N TRP A 6 10.02 -3.76 -22.17
CA TRP A 6 8.90 -3.23 -21.36
C TRP A 6 7.52 -3.77 -21.75
N GLY A 7 7.45 -4.98 -22.33
CA GLY A 7 6.21 -5.59 -22.84
C GLY A 7 5.13 -5.76 -21.77
N TRP A 8 5.53 -5.84 -20.51
CA TRP A 8 4.63 -6.00 -19.38
C TRP A 8 3.75 -4.77 -19.11
N ALA A 9 4.24 -3.55 -19.37
CA ALA A 9 3.47 -2.33 -19.14
C ALA A 9 2.32 -2.19 -20.15
N ARG A 10 2.50 -2.75 -21.37
CA ARG A 10 1.43 -2.85 -22.37
C ARG A 10 0.35 -3.88 -22.00
N ALA A 11 0.65 -4.79 -21.09
CA ALA A 11 -0.29 -5.80 -20.61
C ALA A 11 -1.13 -5.36 -19.40
N VAL A 12 -0.83 -4.19 -18.80
CA VAL A 12 -1.62 -3.67 -17.67
C VAL A 12 -2.99 -3.21 -18.18
N ARG A 13 -4.04 -3.69 -17.51
CA ARG A 13 -5.44 -3.38 -17.84
C ARG A 13 -6.22 -2.76 -16.69
N GLY A 14 -5.71 -2.85 -15.46
CA GLY A 14 -6.37 -2.31 -14.29
C GLY A 14 -5.40 -1.87 -13.20
N LEU A 15 -5.87 -0.94 -12.37
CA LEU A 15 -5.15 -0.42 -11.20
C LEU A 15 -6.00 -0.61 -9.95
N LEU A 16 -5.35 -1.07 -8.89
CA LEU A 16 -5.89 -1.03 -7.53
C LEU A 16 -5.11 0.08 -6.80
N LEU A 17 -5.82 1.04 -6.21
CA LEU A 17 -5.19 2.12 -5.46
C LEU A 17 -5.61 2.03 -4.00
N ASP A 18 -4.65 2.04 -3.09
CA ASP A 18 -4.95 2.45 -1.73
C ASP A 18 -5.41 3.92 -1.70
N VAL A 19 -6.05 4.32 -0.61
CA VAL A 19 -6.70 5.63 -0.50
C VAL A 19 -5.98 6.54 0.49
N SER A 20 -5.84 6.13 1.74
CA SER A 20 -5.25 6.96 2.80
C SER A 20 -3.73 6.95 2.70
N GLY A 21 -3.11 8.12 2.55
CA GLY A 21 -1.67 8.24 2.31
C GLY A 21 -1.28 8.00 0.85
N VAL A 22 -2.24 7.78 -0.06
CA VAL A 22 -2.02 7.68 -1.52
C VAL A 22 -2.83 8.72 -2.30
N LEU A 23 -4.14 8.80 -2.04
CA LEU A 23 -5.03 9.79 -2.64
C LEU A 23 -5.22 11.00 -1.73
N TYR A 24 -5.36 10.80 -0.42
CA TYR A 24 -5.53 11.89 0.52
C TYR A 24 -4.81 11.59 1.84
N ASP A 25 -4.40 12.64 2.54
CA ASP A 25 -3.85 12.54 3.89
C ASP A 25 -4.96 12.67 4.92
N SER A 26 -5.06 11.69 5.83
CA SER A 26 -5.95 11.77 6.98
C SER A 26 -5.47 12.87 7.92
N GLY A 27 -6.37 13.81 8.26
CA GLY A 27 -6.08 14.95 9.12
C GLY A 27 -7.35 15.50 9.77
N ALA A 28 -7.21 16.58 10.54
CA ALA A 28 -8.32 17.28 11.18
C ALA A 28 -9.33 17.70 10.10
N ASP A 29 -10.61 17.65 10.45
CA ASP A 29 -11.74 17.98 9.56
C ASP A 29 -11.89 17.05 8.33
N GLY A 30 -11.40 15.81 8.44
CA GLY A 30 -11.61 14.76 7.44
C GLY A 30 -10.47 14.57 6.45
N GLY A 31 -9.42 15.39 6.50
CA GLY A 31 -8.21 15.26 5.67
C GLY A 31 -8.24 16.07 4.39
N ALA A 32 -7.13 16.03 3.63
CA ALA A 32 -6.96 16.80 2.40
C ALA A 32 -6.43 15.94 1.26
N PRO A 33 -6.85 16.16 0.00
CA PRO A 33 -6.28 15.48 -1.14
C PRO A 33 -4.78 15.67 -1.20
N ILE A 34 -4.04 14.58 -1.43
CA ILE A 34 -2.64 14.69 -1.83
C ILE A 34 -2.64 15.43 -3.15
N ALA A 35 -1.77 16.42 -3.29
CA ALA A 35 -1.74 17.26 -4.47
C ALA A 35 -1.67 16.37 -5.73
N GLY A 36 -2.41 16.74 -6.78
CA GLY A 36 -2.40 16.03 -8.08
C GLY A 36 -3.18 14.70 -8.11
N SER A 37 -3.49 14.09 -6.96
CA SER A 37 -4.17 12.79 -6.88
C SER A 37 -5.52 12.75 -7.61
N ALA A 38 -6.37 13.77 -7.43
CA ALA A 38 -7.69 13.84 -8.06
C ALA A 38 -7.59 13.95 -9.59
N GLU A 39 -6.65 14.76 -10.09
CA GLU A 39 -6.38 14.88 -11.52
C GLU A 39 -5.88 13.57 -12.10
N ALA A 40 -5.08 12.85 -11.32
CA ALA A 40 -4.50 11.62 -11.77
C ALA A 40 -5.51 10.45 -11.79
N VAL A 41 -6.46 10.40 -10.85
CA VAL A 41 -7.64 9.52 -10.93
C VAL A 41 -8.44 9.79 -12.21
N ARG A 42 -8.70 11.07 -12.54
CA ARG A 42 -9.38 11.43 -13.81
C ARG A 42 -8.62 10.93 -15.03
N ARG A 43 -7.28 11.10 -15.05
CA ARG A 43 -6.44 10.62 -16.15
C ARG A 43 -6.45 9.11 -16.28
N ILE A 44 -6.39 8.36 -15.18
CA ILE A 44 -6.52 6.89 -15.20
C ILE A 44 -7.83 6.50 -15.88
N LYS A 45 -8.96 7.09 -15.46
CA LYS A 45 -10.27 6.79 -16.04
C LYS A 45 -10.33 7.12 -17.53
N ALA A 46 -9.75 8.25 -17.95
CA ALA A 46 -9.68 8.65 -19.35
C ALA A 46 -8.78 7.74 -20.23
N SER A 47 -7.86 7.00 -19.62
CA SER A 47 -6.92 6.12 -20.34
C SER A 47 -7.52 4.78 -20.79
N GLY A 48 -8.74 4.46 -20.34
CA GLY A 48 -9.38 3.15 -20.57
C GLY A 48 -8.86 2.03 -19.66
N LEU A 49 -7.97 2.34 -18.71
CA LEU A 49 -7.65 1.43 -17.61
C LEU A 49 -8.83 1.36 -16.64
N LYS A 50 -9.09 0.16 -16.13
CA LYS A 50 -10.05 0.00 -15.04
C LYS A 50 -9.41 0.43 -13.71
N LEU A 51 -10.20 0.94 -12.79
CA LEU A 51 -9.75 1.44 -11.50
C LEU A 51 -10.61 0.85 -10.37
N GLN A 52 -9.96 0.34 -9.33
CA GLN A 52 -10.58 -0.03 -8.06
C GLN A 52 -9.83 0.65 -6.91
N LEU A 53 -10.55 1.27 -5.99
CA LEU A 53 -10.00 1.78 -4.74
C LEU A 53 -10.09 0.70 -3.66
N CYS A 54 -9.00 0.52 -2.91
CA CYS A 54 -8.84 -0.53 -1.91
C CYS A 54 -8.54 0.09 -0.55
N THR A 55 -9.53 0.14 0.33
CA THR A 55 -9.40 0.77 1.64
C THR A 55 -9.55 -0.24 2.78
N ASN A 56 -8.93 0.05 3.92
CA ASN A 56 -9.19 -0.61 5.20
C ASN A 56 -10.14 0.23 6.09
N GLU A 57 -10.94 1.13 5.48
CA GLU A 57 -11.95 1.93 6.18
C GLU A 57 -12.97 1.02 6.88
N THR A 58 -13.14 1.23 8.18
CA THR A 58 -14.06 0.47 9.03
C THR A 58 -14.84 1.36 10.01
N GLN A 59 -14.76 2.67 9.86
CA GLN A 59 -15.53 3.61 10.65
C GLN A 59 -16.79 4.11 9.92
N ALA A 60 -16.83 4.06 8.58
CA ALA A 60 -17.95 4.56 7.79
C ALA A 60 -18.40 3.60 6.69
N THR A 61 -19.65 3.74 6.24
CA THR A 61 -20.16 3.01 5.07
C THR A 61 -19.36 3.36 3.81
N ARG A 62 -19.35 2.47 2.80
CA ARG A 62 -18.76 2.78 1.50
C ARG A 62 -19.43 3.98 0.83
N ALA A 63 -20.73 4.15 1.03
CA ALA A 63 -21.47 5.27 0.48
C ALA A 63 -20.98 6.60 1.06
N ASP A 64 -20.76 6.67 2.38
CA ASP A 64 -20.27 7.87 3.04
C ASP A 64 -18.79 8.12 2.76
N PHE A 65 -17.99 7.04 2.68
CA PHE A 65 -16.60 7.14 2.25
C PHE A 65 -16.48 7.70 0.83
N VAL A 66 -17.31 7.24 -0.11
CA VAL A 66 -17.36 7.80 -1.47
C VAL A 66 -17.85 9.25 -1.47
N ARG A 67 -18.83 9.59 -0.63
CA ARG A 67 -19.32 10.97 -0.49
C ARG A 67 -18.19 11.91 -0.04
N LYS A 68 -17.38 11.45 0.92
CA LYS A 68 -16.18 12.16 1.39
C LYS A 68 -15.16 12.35 0.26
N LEU A 69 -14.84 11.29 -0.49
CA LEU A 69 -13.91 11.39 -1.63
C LEU A 69 -14.44 12.34 -2.72
N ARG A 70 -15.74 12.34 -2.99
CA ARG A 70 -16.36 13.28 -3.95
C ARG A 70 -16.26 14.73 -3.49
N ALA A 71 -16.48 14.99 -2.19
CA ALA A 71 -16.28 16.33 -1.61
C ALA A 71 -14.82 16.81 -1.75
N MET A 72 -13.87 15.88 -1.81
CA MET A 72 -12.45 16.11 -2.07
C MET A 72 -12.08 16.25 -3.55
N GLY A 73 -13.06 16.16 -4.46
CA GLY A 73 -12.85 16.32 -5.90
C GLY A 73 -12.51 15.04 -6.67
N PHE A 74 -12.64 13.87 -6.04
CA PHE A 74 -12.48 12.58 -6.71
C PHE A 74 -13.80 12.16 -7.38
N ASP A 75 -13.76 11.97 -8.70
CA ASP A 75 -14.87 11.34 -9.43
C ASP A 75 -14.79 9.82 -9.26
N VAL A 76 -15.47 9.29 -8.24
CA VAL A 76 -15.50 7.86 -7.90
C VAL A 76 -16.90 7.42 -7.50
N SER A 77 -17.23 6.15 -7.67
CA SER A 77 -18.50 5.53 -7.30
C SER A 77 -18.33 4.42 -6.27
N VAL A 78 -19.43 4.01 -5.63
CA VAL A 78 -19.41 2.93 -4.60
C VAL A 78 -18.93 1.60 -5.19
N ALA A 79 -19.22 1.33 -6.46
CA ALA A 79 -18.76 0.12 -7.15
C ALA A 79 -17.23 0.09 -7.34
N GLU A 80 -16.59 1.26 -7.37
CA GLU A 80 -15.14 1.41 -7.50
C GLU A 80 -14.43 1.40 -6.14
N VAL A 81 -15.12 1.04 -5.05
CA VAL A 81 -14.52 0.94 -3.71
C VAL A 81 -14.72 -0.45 -3.12
N THR A 82 -13.58 -1.13 -2.92
CA THR A 82 -13.48 -2.35 -2.13
C THR A 82 -13.08 -1.99 -0.69
N ALA A 83 -13.88 -2.44 0.26
CA ALA A 83 -13.70 -2.23 1.70
C ALA A 83 -13.98 -3.54 2.47
N PRO A 84 -13.55 -3.67 3.74
CA PRO A 84 -13.66 -4.95 4.47
C PRO A 84 -15.10 -5.32 4.87
N ALA A 85 -15.96 -4.34 5.21
CA ALA A 85 -17.31 -4.62 5.73
C ALA A 85 -18.21 -5.41 4.74
N PRO A 86 -18.28 -5.07 3.44
CA PRO A 86 -19.01 -5.88 2.46
C PRO A 86 -18.50 -7.33 2.35
N ALA A 87 -17.18 -7.53 2.49
CA ALA A 87 -16.60 -8.87 2.49
C ALA A 87 -17.03 -9.67 3.73
N ALA A 88 -17.07 -9.04 4.91
CA ALA A 88 -17.66 -9.65 6.11
C ALA A 88 -19.15 -9.97 5.91
N CYS A 89 -19.95 -9.06 5.35
CA CYS A 89 -21.37 -9.31 5.08
C CYS A 89 -21.59 -10.56 4.20
N ARG A 90 -20.83 -10.71 3.11
CA ARG A 90 -20.90 -11.90 2.26
C ARG A 90 -20.54 -13.17 3.03
N LEU A 91 -19.44 -13.12 3.79
CA LEU A 91 -19.00 -14.25 4.62
C LEU A 91 -20.07 -14.68 5.64
N LEU A 92 -20.72 -13.70 6.28
CA LEU A 92 -21.78 -13.94 7.25
C LEU A 92 -22.99 -14.61 6.59
N GLN A 93 -23.39 -14.13 5.41
CA GLN A 93 -24.50 -14.70 4.64
C GLN A 93 -24.21 -16.13 4.15
N GLU A 94 -23.03 -16.36 3.56
CA GLU A 94 -22.61 -17.67 3.05
C GLU A 94 -22.56 -18.74 4.14
N ARG A 95 -22.18 -18.34 5.36
CA ARG A 95 -22.03 -19.25 6.50
C ARG A 95 -23.23 -19.26 7.45
N GLY A 96 -24.27 -18.47 7.17
CA GLY A 96 -25.44 -18.34 8.05
C GLY A 96 -25.10 -17.83 9.46
N LEU A 97 -24.08 -16.96 9.55
CA LEU A 97 -23.62 -16.37 10.80
C LEU A 97 -24.43 -15.11 11.15
N ARG A 98 -24.66 -14.91 12.44
CA ARG A 98 -25.38 -13.78 13.02
C ARG A 98 -24.44 -13.07 13.99
N PRO A 99 -23.95 -11.87 13.66
CA PRO A 99 -22.87 -11.27 14.42
C PRO A 99 -23.37 -10.46 15.61
N HIS A 100 -22.61 -10.51 16.70
CA HIS A 100 -22.49 -9.40 17.61
C HIS A 100 -21.48 -8.42 17.01
N LEU A 101 -21.92 -7.19 16.76
CA LEU A 101 -21.10 -6.16 16.12
C LEU A 101 -20.40 -5.30 17.17
N LEU A 102 -19.07 -5.32 17.18
CA LEU A 102 -18.25 -4.33 17.85
C LEU A 102 -17.48 -3.53 16.79
N VAL A 103 -18.18 -2.55 16.22
CA VAL A 103 -17.75 -1.70 15.10
C VAL A 103 -18.15 -0.25 15.37
N HIS A 104 -17.64 0.69 14.57
CA HIS A 104 -18.11 2.08 14.62
C HIS A 104 -19.60 2.21 14.29
N HIS A 105 -20.28 3.16 14.94
CA HIS A 105 -21.71 3.38 14.76
C HIS A 105 -22.09 3.73 13.30
N ASP A 106 -21.26 4.54 12.61
CA ASP A 106 -21.47 4.90 11.21
C ASP A 106 -21.23 3.74 10.23
N LEU A 107 -20.61 2.63 10.67
CA LEU A 107 -20.46 1.43 9.85
C LEU A 107 -21.67 0.50 9.96
N VAL A 108 -22.43 0.55 11.06
CA VAL A 108 -23.57 -0.36 11.32
C VAL A 108 -24.55 -0.47 10.13
N PRO A 109 -24.88 0.60 9.38
CA PRO A 109 -25.76 0.49 8.22
C PRO A 109 -25.26 -0.44 7.10
N GLU A 110 -23.96 -0.69 6.94
CA GLU A 110 -23.44 -1.69 5.97
C GLU A 110 -23.89 -3.12 6.32
N PHE A 111 -24.25 -3.37 7.59
CA PHE A 111 -24.72 -4.66 8.06
C PHE A 111 -26.25 -4.72 8.15
N ALA A 112 -27.00 -3.75 7.63
CA ALA A 112 -28.46 -3.67 7.82
C ALA A 112 -29.21 -4.97 7.48
N GLU A 113 -28.83 -5.62 6.37
CA GLU A 113 -29.44 -6.86 5.87
C GLU A 113 -28.98 -8.14 6.58
N ILE A 114 -28.05 -8.03 7.54
CA ILE A 114 -27.53 -9.18 8.28
C ILE A 114 -28.38 -9.41 9.54
N ASP A 115 -28.87 -10.63 9.74
CA ASP A 115 -29.55 -11.01 10.99
C ASP A 115 -28.55 -10.96 12.17
N LYS A 116 -28.90 -10.26 13.23
CA LYS A 116 -28.09 -10.09 14.46
C LYS A 116 -28.74 -10.75 15.68
N THR A 117 -29.89 -11.40 15.50
CA THR A 117 -30.60 -12.06 16.60
C THR A 117 -29.82 -13.29 17.05
N ASN A 118 -29.82 -13.58 18.36
CA ASN A 118 -29.08 -14.70 18.95
C ASN A 118 -27.66 -14.90 18.34
N PRO A 119 -26.72 -13.97 18.61
CA PRO A 119 -25.42 -13.96 17.95
C PRO A 119 -24.65 -15.28 18.10
N ASN A 120 -24.04 -15.75 17.01
CA ASN A 120 -23.19 -16.93 16.96
C ASN A 120 -21.78 -16.65 16.43
N CYS A 121 -21.43 -15.37 16.26
CA CYS A 121 -20.07 -14.91 15.99
C CYS A 121 -19.90 -13.46 16.48
N VAL A 122 -18.66 -12.97 16.51
CA VAL A 122 -18.34 -11.56 16.75
C VAL A 122 -17.68 -10.98 15.51
N VAL A 123 -18.11 -9.79 15.10
CA VAL A 123 -17.42 -8.99 14.07
C VAL A 123 -16.81 -7.77 14.75
N LEU A 124 -15.50 -7.60 14.56
CA LEU A 124 -14.71 -6.53 15.14
C LEU A 124 -14.22 -5.58 14.04
N GLY A 125 -14.53 -4.30 14.17
CA GLY A 125 -14.00 -3.21 13.34
C GLY A 125 -13.44 -2.12 14.25
N ASP A 126 -12.84 -1.06 13.69
CA ASP A 126 -12.45 0.07 14.51
C ASP A 126 -13.71 0.70 15.14
N ALA A 127 -13.90 0.48 16.44
CA ALA A 127 -15.04 0.96 17.19
C ALA A 127 -14.74 2.27 17.94
N ALA A 128 -13.54 2.84 17.75
CA ALA A 128 -13.07 4.07 18.40
C ALA A 128 -13.37 4.07 19.92
N GLU A 129 -14.11 5.07 20.40
CA GLU A 129 -14.50 5.23 21.82
C GLU A 129 -15.35 4.06 22.37
N HIS A 130 -15.91 3.21 21.50
CA HIS A 130 -16.67 2.03 21.91
C HIS A 130 -15.77 0.82 22.23
N PHE A 131 -14.45 0.92 22.09
CA PHE A 131 -13.51 -0.07 22.64
C PHE A 131 -13.37 0.06 24.16
N THR A 132 -14.48 -0.08 24.86
CA THR A 132 -14.55 -0.07 26.32
C THR A 132 -14.35 -1.47 26.88
N TYR A 133 -13.94 -1.55 28.15
CA TYR A 133 -13.89 -2.84 28.86
C TYR A 133 -15.23 -3.57 28.80
N ALA A 134 -16.35 -2.85 28.98
CA ALA A 134 -17.68 -3.45 28.98
C ALA A 134 -18.00 -4.14 27.64
N ASN A 135 -17.78 -3.45 26.52
CA ASN A 135 -18.07 -3.98 25.19
C ASN A 135 -17.13 -5.12 24.80
N LEU A 136 -15.83 -5.01 25.11
CA LEU A 136 -14.88 -6.11 24.88
C LEU A 136 -15.22 -7.33 25.73
N ASN A 137 -15.62 -7.13 26.99
CA ASN A 137 -15.99 -8.22 27.89
C ASN A 137 -17.30 -8.90 27.47
N GLU A 138 -18.23 -8.16 26.87
CA GLU A 138 -19.43 -8.74 26.24
C GLU A 138 -19.06 -9.62 25.04
N ALA A 139 -18.25 -9.11 24.12
CA ALA A 139 -17.72 -9.88 22.98
C ALA A 139 -16.97 -11.14 23.44
N PHE A 140 -16.12 -11.01 24.46
CA PHE A 140 -15.41 -12.13 25.09
C PHE A 140 -16.38 -13.19 25.65
N ARG A 141 -17.38 -12.78 26.44
CA ARG A 141 -18.36 -13.70 27.04
C ARG A 141 -19.16 -14.47 25.99
N LEU A 142 -19.49 -13.80 24.88
CA LEU A 142 -20.13 -14.46 23.75
C LEU A 142 -19.19 -15.50 23.14
N LEU A 143 -17.96 -15.13 22.80
CA LEU A 143 -16.99 -16.04 22.19
C LEU A 143 -16.68 -17.25 23.08
N ILE A 144 -16.33 -17.05 24.34
CA ILE A 144 -15.94 -18.14 25.25
C ILE A 144 -17.12 -19.08 25.57
N GLY A 145 -18.36 -18.60 25.42
CA GLY A 145 -19.58 -19.39 25.62
C GLY A 145 -20.02 -20.20 24.40
N MET A 146 -19.43 -19.95 23.21
CA MET A 146 -19.74 -20.67 21.99
C MET A 146 -19.00 -22.01 21.94
N GLU A 147 -19.66 -23.06 21.46
CA GLU A 147 -19.00 -24.35 21.17
C GLU A 147 -17.95 -24.21 20.05
N LYS A 148 -18.23 -23.35 19.08
CA LYS A 148 -17.35 -23.02 17.95
C LYS A 148 -17.25 -21.51 17.81
N PRO A 149 -16.40 -20.84 18.60
CA PRO A 149 -16.24 -19.39 18.54
C PRO A 149 -15.76 -18.95 17.15
N VAL A 150 -16.43 -17.95 16.60
CA VAL A 150 -16.06 -17.31 15.33
C VAL A 150 -15.83 -15.82 15.60
N LEU A 151 -14.58 -15.38 15.45
CA LEU A 151 -14.19 -13.98 15.50
C LEU A 151 -13.76 -13.52 14.11
N ILE A 152 -14.46 -12.55 13.57
CA ILE A 152 -14.15 -11.93 12.27
C ILE A 152 -13.63 -10.52 12.54
N SER A 153 -12.45 -10.19 12.03
CA SER A 153 -11.89 -8.85 12.14
C SER A 153 -11.85 -8.15 10.80
N LEU A 154 -12.37 -6.92 10.74
CA LEU A 154 -12.37 -6.10 9.53
C LEU A 154 -10.97 -5.58 9.17
N GLY A 155 -10.02 -5.65 10.11
CA GLY A 155 -8.62 -5.28 9.90
C GLY A 155 -7.68 -5.97 10.88
N LYS A 156 -6.39 -5.74 10.73
CA LYS A 156 -5.36 -6.23 11.66
C LYS A 156 -4.25 -5.20 11.92
N GLY A 157 -4.54 -3.93 11.64
CA GLY A 157 -3.60 -2.86 11.86
C GLY A 157 -3.29 -2.71 13.35
N ARG A 158 -2.04 -2.34 13.65
CA ARG A 158 -1.57 -2.18 15.04
C ARG A 158 -1.91 -0.81 15.60
N TYR A 159 -1.75 0.21 14.75
CA TYR A 159 -1.98 1.61 15.03
C TYR A 159 -2.08 2.37 13.72
N TYR A 160 -2.70 3.55 13.77
CA TYR A 160 -2.66 4.56 12.71
C TYR A 160 -2.25 5.92 13.28
N LYS A 161 -1.96 6.87 12.39
CA LYS A 161 -1.60 8.24 12.77
C LYS A 161 -2.76 9.18 12.50
N GLU A 162 -3.13 9.96 13.49
CA GLU A 162 -4.07 11.07 13.38
C GLU A 162 -3.38 12.39 13.78
N THR A 163 -4.12 13.49 13.85
CA THR A 163 -3.55 14.82 14.12
C THR A 163 -3.00 14.98 15.53
N ASP A 164 -3.59 14.31 16.50
CA ASP A 164 -3.22 14.36 17.92
C ASP A 164 -2.17 13.30 18.30
N GLY A 165 -1.87 12.33 17.42
CA GLY A 165 -0.83 11.34 17.66
C GLY A 165 -1.07 9.99 17.00
N LEU A 166 -0.39 8.97 17.54
CA LEU A 166 -0.64 7.57 17.17
C LEU A 166 -1.83 7.04 17.97
N LYS A 167 -2.78 6.41 17.28
CA LYS A 167 -3.94 5.76 17.89
C LYS A 167 -3.88 4.25 17.69
N LEU A 168 -4.37 3.49 18.66
CA LEU A 168 -4.53 2.05 18.54
C LEU A 168 -5.55 1.74 17.45
N ASP A 169 -5.29 0.66 16.72
CA ASP A 169 -6.16 0.15 15.66
C ASP A 169 -6.77 -1.19 16.11
N VAL A 170 -7.76 -1.69 15.37
CA VAL A 170 -8.56 -2.87 15.67
C VAL A 170 -7.72 -4.11 16.00
N GLY A 171 -6.52 -4.24 15.43
CA GLY A 171 -5.65 -5.39 15.64
C GLY A 171 -5.20 -5.57 17.10
N ALA A 172 -5.10 -4.49 17.89
CA ALA A 172 -4.78 -4.59 19.31
C ALA A 172 -5.92 -5.25 20.10
N TYR A 173 -7.16 -4.85 19.82
CA TYR A 173 -8.37 -5.38 20.44
C TYR A 173 -8.71 -6.79 19.95
N MET A 174 -8.49 -7.06 18.66
CA MET A 174 -8.57 -8.38 18.05
C MET A 174 -7.65 -9.36 18.80
N LYS A 175 -6.37 -8.99 18.99
CA LYS A 175 -5.39 -9.83 19.70
C LYS A 175 -5.76 -10.06 21.16
N ALA A 176 -6.41 -9.11 21.82
CA ALA A 176 -6.91 -9.30 23.19
C ALA A 176 -8.00 -10.39 23.25
N LEU A 177 -8.95 -10.40 22.30
CA LEU A 177 -10.01 -11.41 22.24
C LEU A 177 -9.47 -12.77 21.80
N GLU A 178 -8.58 -12.82 20.81
CA GLU A 178 -7.87 -14.03 20.40
C GLU A 178 -7.15 -14.68 21.58
N TYR A 179 -6.38 -13.89 22.34
CA TYR A 179 -5.66 -14.36 23.51
C TYR A 179 -6.59 -14.85 24.61
N ALA A 180 -7.67 -14.12 24.90
CA ALA A 180 -8.60 -14.48 25.97
C ALA A 180 -9.43 -15.73 25.66
N CYS A 181 -9.72 -15.99 24.38
CA CYS A 181 -10.55 -17.13 23.96
C CYS A 181 -9.75 -18.32 23.42
N ASP A 182 -8.43 -18.19 23.25
CA ASP A 182 -7.57 -19.18 22.59
C ASP A 182 -8.05 -19.53 21.17
N ILE A 183 -8.32 -18.48 20.37
CA ILE A 183 -8.81 -18.58 18.98
C ILE A 183 -7.99 -17.69 18.06
N GLU A 184 -8.08 -17.95 16.75
CA GLU A 184 -7.56 -17.05 15.71
C GLU A 184 -8.71 -16.31 15.01
N ALA A 185 -8.54 -15.01 14.81
CA ALA A 185 -9.52 -14.20 14.10
C ALA A 185 -9.40 -14.35 12.58
N GLU A 186 -10.54 -14.45 11.88
CA GLU A 186 -10.60 -14.38 10.43
C GLU A 186 -10.54 -12.91 9.98
N VAL A 187 -9.44 -12.50 9.36
CA VAL A 187 -9.24 -11.11 8.89
C VAL A 187 -9.74 -10.94 7.46
N VAL A 188 -10.68 -10.02 7.23
CA VAL A 188 -11.30 -9.79 5.90
C VAL A 188 -10.73 -8.57 5.14
N GLY A 189 -9.84 -7.79 5.76
CA GLY A 189 -9.18 -6.62 5.15
C GLY A 189 -7.76 -6.90 4.62
N LYS A 190 -7.10 -5.89 4.03
CA LYS A 190 -5.69 -6.01 3.58
C LYS A 190 -4.79 -6.37 4.77
N PRO A 191 -3.82 -7.29 4.63
CA PRO A 191 -3.31 -7.96 3.43
C PRO A 191 -3.96 -9.31 3.09
N ALA A 192 -5.17 -9.62 3.57
CA ALA A 192 -5.77 -10.93 3.30
C ALA A 192 -5.90 -11.19 1.79
N LYS A 193 -5.54 -12.40 1.35
CA LYS A 193 -5.61 -12.80 -0.06
C LYS A 193 -7.04 -12.63 -0.62
N SER A 194 -8.03 -13.03 0.17
CA SER A 194 -9.46 -12.90 -0.15
C SER A 194 -9.89 -11.45 -0.44
N PHE A 195 -9.26 -10.46 0.19
CA PHE A 195 -9.52 -9.04 -0.07
C PHE A 195 -9.11 -8.66 -1.50
N PHE A 196 -7.89 -9.01 -1.90
CA PHE A 196 -7.39 -8.71 -3.25
C PHE A 196 -8.10 -9.53 -4.32
N GLU A 197 -8.43 -10.79 -4.05
CA GLU A 197 -9.26 -11.61 -4.94
C GLU A 197 -10.63 -10.96 -5.18
N SER A 198 -11.28 -10.45 -4.12
CA SER A 198 -12.52 -9.68 -4.25
C SER A 198 -12.33 -8.41 -5.08
N ALA A 199 -11.27 -7.64 -4.82
CA ALA A 199 -10.99 -6.40 -5.54
C ALA A 199 -10.73 -6.66 -7.04
N LEU A 200 -10.01 -7.74 -7.37
CA LEU A 200 -9.76 -8.16 -8.75
C LEU A 200 -11.03 -8.65 -9.45
N ALA A 201 -11.91 -9.35 -8.72
CA ALA A 201 -13.20 -9.77 -9.23
C ALA A 201 -14.12 -8.57 -9.55
N GLU A 202 -14.19 -7.59 -8.64
CA GLU A 202 -14.92 -6.33 -8.83
C GLU A 202 -14.35 -5.52 -10.00
N LEU A 203 -13.02 -5.43 -10.10
CA LEU A 203 -12.32 -4.80 -11.23
C LEU A 203 -12.54 -5.57 -12.55
N GLY A 204 -12.73 -6.89 -12.48
CA GLY A 204 -12.83 -7.77 -13.64
C GLY A 204 -11.55 -7.78 -14.49
N VAL A 205 -10.39 -7.88 -13.83
CA VAL A 205 -9.05 -7.97 -14.44
C VAL A 205 -8.25 -9.04 -13.70
N PRO A 206 -7.55 -9.96 -14.40
CA PRO A 206 -6.72 -10.97 -13.74
C PRO A 206 -5.49 -10.33 -13.08
N ALA A 207 -4.98 -10.96 -12.03
CA ALA A 207 -3.91 -10.41 -11.18
C ALA A 207 -2.66 -9.98 -11.98
N GLU A 208 -2.28 -10.74 -13.01
CA GLU A 208 -1.08 -10.49 -13.83
C GLU A 208 -1.19 -9.23 -14.69
N GLN A 209 -2.42 -8.74 -14.90
CA GLN A 209 -2.75 -7.53 -15.66
C GLN A 209 -3.12 -6.36 -14.75
N ALA A 210 -3.08 -6.55 -13.43
CA ALA A 210 -3.37 -5.53 -12.43
C ALA A 210 -2.09 -5.05 -11.72
N VAL A 211 -2.11 -3.80 -11.28
CA VAL A 211 -1.05 -3.21 -10.44
C VAL A 211 -1.69 -2.61 -9.19
N MET A 212 -1.20 -3.00 -8.01
CA MET A 212 -1.52 -2.35 -6.74
C MET A 212 -0.61 -1.14 -6.52
N ILE A 213 -1.16 0.00 -6.12
CA ILE A 213 -0.40 1.19 -5.71
C ILE A 213 -0.80 1.51 -4.27
N GLY A 214 0.17 1.46 -3.35
CA GLY A 214 -0.09 1.62 -1.92
C GLY A 214 1.06 2.31 -1.18
N ASP A 215 0.80 2.79 0.03
CA ASP A 215 1.83 3.39 0.89
C ASP A 215 2.42 2.37 1.89
N ASP A 216 1.68 1.29 2.19
CA ASP A 216 2.05 0.27 3.17
C ASP A 216 2.69 -0.96 2.52
N ILE A 217 3.94 -1.23 2.89
CA ILE A 217 4.72 -2.34 2.33
C ILE A 217 4.12 -3.71 2.68
N VAL A 218 3.47 -3.85 3.83
CA VAL A 218 2.94 -5.12 4.30
C VAL A 218 1.51 -5.30 3.81
N SER A 219 0.63 -4.33 4.08
CA SER A 219 -0.79 -4.48 3.77
C SER A 219 -1.06 -4.42 2.26
N ASP A 220 -0.40 -3.52 1.54
CA ASP A 220 -0.69 -3.26 0.13
C ASP A 220 0.23 -4.04 -0.78
N VAL A 221 1.54 -3.80 -0.66
CA VAL A 221 2.54 -4.38 -1.57
C VAL A 221 2.68 -5.88 -1.33
N GLY A 222 2.93 -6.28 -0.08
CA GLY A 222 3.06 -7.69 0.29
C GLY A 222 1.78 -8.48 0.03
N GLY A 223 0.62 -7.93 0.39
CA GLY A 223 -0.68 -8.55 0.13
C GLY A 223 -0.97 -8.76 -1.36
N ALA A 224 -0.73 -7.73 -2.19
CA ALA A 224 -0.93 -7.84 -3.64
C ALA A 224 0.02 -8.84 -4.30
N GLN A 225 1.29 -8.88 -3.88
CA GLN A 225 2.29 -9.81 -4.42
C GLN A 225 1.94 -11.28 -4.12
N GLN A 226 1.37 -11.56 -2.95
CA GLN A 226 0.88 -12.90 -2.60
C GLN A 226 -0.28 -13.37 -3.51
N CYS A 227 -0.93 -12.43 -4.19
CA CYS A 227 -2.01 -12.69 -5.15
C CYS A 227 -1.52 -12.75 -6.61
N GLY A 228 -0.20 -12.68 -6.85
CA GLY A 228 0.38 -12.66 -8.20
C GLY A 228 0.33 -11.31 -8.91
N MET A 229 -0.08 -10.25 -8.21
CA MET A 229 -0.12 -8.90 -8.77
C MET A 229 1.26 -8.26 -8.76
N ARG A 230 1.45 -7.29 -9.67
CA ARG A 230 2.53 -6.30 -9.50
C ARG A 230 2.09 -5.24 -8.49
N ALA A 231 3.05 -4.65 -7.79
CA ALA A 231 2.77 -3.61 -6.80
C ALA A 231 3.82 -2.51 -6.82
N LEU A 232 3.39 -1.27 -6.59
CA LEU A 232 4.22 -0.07 -6.51
C LEU A 232 3.96 0.62 -5.16
N GLN A 233 5.05 0.95 -4.45
CA GLN A 233 4.95 1.68 -3.20
C GLN A 233 5.12 3.19 -3.43
N VAL A 234 4.21 4.01 -2.90
CA VAL A 234 4.36 5.46 -2.87
C VAL A 234 5.06 5.93 -1.58
N ARG A 235 5.57 7.16 -1.59
CA ARG A 235 6.37 7.73 -0.47
C ARG A 235 5.61 8.74 0.39
N THR A 236 4.30 8.85 0.19
CA THR A 236 3.46 9.92 0.70
C THR A 236 2.86 9.60 2.07
N GLY A 237 2.53 8.33 2.33
CA GLY A 237 1.98 7.87 3.61
C GLY A 237 3.03 7.24 4.54
N LYS A 238 2.81 5.99 4.95
CA LYS A 238 3.59 5.20 5.94
C LYS A 238 5.04 4.89 5.55
N TYR A 239 5.55 5.51 4.49
CA TYR A 239 6.93 5.35 4.05
C TYR A 239 7.91 5.78 5.14
N ARG A 240 8.70 4.84 5.66
CA ARG A 240 9.78 5.09 6.61
C ARG A 240 11.11 4.59 6.05
N PHE A 241 12.06 5.51 5.89
CA PHE A 241 13.45 5.18 5.54
C PHE A 241 14.04 4.31 6.66
N GLY A 242 14.23 3.00 6.42
CA GLY A 242 14.78 2.04 7.38
C GLY A 242 13.96 0.77 7.65
N HIS A 243 12.68 0.71 7.25
CA HIS A 243 11.87 -0.50 7.45
C HIS A 243 12.25 -1.69 6.52
N TRP A 244 13.10 -1.44 5.52
CA TRP A 244 13.71 -2.48 4.68
C TRP A 244 14.55 -3.50 5.46
N PHE A 245 15.05 -3.14 6.65
CA PHE A 245 15.99 -3.96 7.42
C PHE A 245 15.37 -4.73 8.59
N ARG A 246 14.08 -4.56 8.90
CA ARG A 246 13.42 -5.16 10.08
C ARG A 246 12.32 -6.17 9.79
N GLY A 247 11.97 -6.41 8.53
CA GLY A 247 11.13 -7.54 8.16
C GLY A 247 12.00 -8.79 8.13
N ASN A 248 11.73 -9.78 9.00
CA ASN A 248 12.37 -11.08 9.00
C ASN A 248 12.29 -11.71 7.60
N LEU A 249 13.37 -11.53 6.83
CA LEU A 249 13.73 -12.32 5.67
C LEU A 249 14.81 -13.31 6.11
N GLU A 250 14.48 -14.17 7.06
CA GLU A 250 15.25 -15.41 7.22
C GLU A 250 14.70 -16.39 6.17
N ASN A 251 15.60 -16.81 5.27
CA ASN A 251 15.38 -17.66 4.09
C ASN A 251 14.82 -16.98 2.82
N SER A 252 15.56 -16.03 2.24
CA SER A 252 15.93 -16.16 0.82
C SER A 252 17.16 -15.30 0.48
N SER A 253 18.24 -15.97 0.11
CA SER A 253 19.54 -15.38 -0.27
C SER A 253 19.54 -14.64 -1.63
N THR A 254 18.39 -14.09 -2.06
CA THR A 254 18.23 -13.49 -3.41
C THR A 254 17.82 -12.02 -3.42
N CYS A 255 17.55 -11.39 -2.26
CA CYS A 255 16.98 -10.03 -2.23
C CYS A 255 18.00 -8.88 -2.26
N SER A 256 19.29 -9.11 -1.99
CA SER A 256 20.27 -8.03 -1.85
C SER A 256 20.75 -7.44 -3.20
N ALA A 257 20.88 -8.24 -4.25
CA ALA A 257 21.45 -7.79 -5.53
C ALA A 257 20.45 -7.15 -6.51
N LYS A 258 19.13 -7.31 -6.29
CA LYS A 258 18.08 -6.78 -7.19
C LYS A 258 17.56 -5.40 -6.78
N ALA A 259 17.74 -4.98 -5.53
CA ALA A 259 17.21 -3.72 -5.01
C ALA A 259 17.98 -2.47 -5.50
N ALA A 260 19.29 -2.60 -5.73
CA ALA A 260 20.13 -1.47 -6.18
C ALA A 260 19.98 -1.15 -7.68
N HIS A 261 19.50 -2.09 -8.49
CA HIS A 261 19.35 -1.92 -9.95
C HIS A 261 18.03 -1.25 -10.37
N PHE A 262 17.11 -0.99 -9.43
CA PHE A 262 15.79 -0.45 -9.74
C PHE A 262 15.75 1.10 -9.78
N LEU A 263 16.85 1.78 -9.45
CA LEU A 263 16.92 3.24 -9.36
C LEU A 263 17.51 3.94 -10.60
N ALA A 264 17.91 3.22 -11.63
CA ALA A 264 18.45 3.80 -12.86
C ALA A 264 17.77 3.20 -14.10
N GLY A 265 16.61 3.75 -14.48
CA GLY A 265 15.85 3.24 -15.63
C GLY A 265 14.64 4.07 -16.05
N MET A 266 14.80 5.36 -16.35
CA MET A 266 14.73 5.74 -17.77
C MET A 266 13.42 5.54 -18.59
N LEU A 267 12.21 5.76 -18.08
CA LEU A 267 10.92 5.36 -18.73
C LEU A 267 10.42 6.33 -19.83
N ASP A 268 9.63 5.76 -20.76
CA ASP A 268 9.01 6.39 -21.94
C ASP A 268 7.83 7.33 -21.56
N ILE A 269 7.84 8.55 -22.08
CA ILE A 269 7.35 9.76 -21.41
C ILE A 269 5.81 9.90 -21.36
N GLU A 270 5.01 9.43 -22.33
CA GLU A 270 3.58 9.76 -22.37
C GLU A 270 2.68 8.88 -21.49
N LYS A 271 2.95 7.57 -21.38
CA LYS A 271 2.19 6.66 -20.50
C LYS A 271 2.68 6.70 -19.06
N MET A 272 3.97 6.98 -18.90
CA MET A 272 4.59 7.27 -17.63
C MET A 272 4.14 8.65 -17.13
N MET A 273 3.87 9.66 -17.97
CA MET A 273 3.25 10.92 -17.53
C MET A 273 1.85 10.75 -16.92
N LEU A 274 1.09 9.70 -17.25
CA LEU A 274 -0.15 9.38 -16.54
C LEU A 274 0.12 8.81 -15.15
N LEU A 275 1.04 7.85 -15.03
CA LEU A 275 1.45 7.27 -13.74
C LEU A 275 2.26 8.26 -12.85
N PHE A 276 3.02 9.17 -13.46
CA PHE A 276 3.78 10.23 -12.80
C PHE A 276 2.94 11.48 -12.60
N SER A 277 1.82 11.67 -13.30
CA SER A 277 0.84 12.67 -12.87
C SER A 277 0.11 12.28 -11.58
N LEU A 278 0.04 10.98 -11.23
CA LEU A 278 -0.36 10.52 -9.88
C LEU A 278 0.66 10.92 -8.81
N VAL A 279 1.94 10.96 -9.15
CA VAL A 279 3.05 11.21 -8.20
C VAL A 279 3.57 12.66 -8.29
N GLY A 280 3.07 13.43 -9.27
CA GLY A 280 3.71 14.65 -9.78
C GLY A 280 3.27 15.96 -9.15
N ALA A 281 2.57 15.95 -8.02
CA ALA A 281 2.33 17.19 -7.28
C ALA A 281 2.91 17.18 -5.85
N ILE A 282 3.87 16.30 -5.58
CA ILE A 282 4.77 16.46 -4.45
C ILE A 282 6.11 16.91 -5.02
N SER A 283 6.26 18.23 -5.07
CA SER A 283 7.44 18.93 -5.54
C SER A 283 8.72 18.52 -4.80
N PHE A 284 9.84 18.74 -5.50
CA PHE A 284 11.21 18.88 -4.99
C PHE A 284 12.09 17.63 -4.90
N THR A 285 12.60 17.15 -6.05
CA THR A 285 14.03 16.79 -6.18
C THR A 285 14.50 16.81 -7.64
N PHE A 286 14.75 18.00 -8.20
CA PHE A 286 15.54 18.16 -9.43
C PHE A 286 16.85 18.93 -9.21
N GLN A 287 17.25 19.16 -7.96
CA GLN A 287 18.39 20.02 -7.63
C GLN A 287 19.58 19.32 -6.95
N ILE A 288 19.65 17.99 -7.01
CA ILE A 288 20.81 17.22 -6.49
C ILE A 288 21.60 16.53 -7.63
N PHE A 289 21.07 16.49 -8.85
CA PHE A 289 21.75 15.79 -9.96
C PHE A 289 22.84 16.62 -10.68
N GLN A 290 22.91 17.94 -10.44
CA GLN A 290 23.99 18.78 -10.97
C GLN A 290 25.17 18.96 -10.00
N SER A 291 25.03 18.60 -8.72
CA SER A 291 26.13 18.75 -7.75
C SER A 291 26.96 17.48 -7.55
N PHE A 292 26.51 16.32 -8.03
CA PHE A 292 27.25 15.05 -7.89
C PHE A 292 27.95 14.57 -9.17
N THR A 293 27.59 15.09 -10.35
CA THR A 293 28.28 14.78 -11.61
C THR A 293 29.54 15.62 -11.84
N GLY A 294 29.69 16.75 -11.14
CA GLY A 294 30.90 17.58 -11.19
C GLY A 294 32.09 17.08 -10.34
N LEU A 295 31.89 16.11 -9.44
CA LEU A 295 32.95 15.63 -8.54
C LEU A 295 33.50 14.22 -8.87
N LEU A 296 32.90 13.51 -9.83
CA LEU A 296 33.31 12.13 -10.18
C LEU A 296 33.73 11.96 -11.66
N CYS A 297 33.66 13.02 -12.47
CA CYS A 297 34.20 13.05 -13.83
C CYS A 297 35.43 13.95 -13.91
N GLY A 298 36.48 13.57 -13.19
CA GLY A 298 37.81 14.18 -13.28
C GLY A 298 38.88 13.09 -13.18
N GLY A 299 39.05 12.30 -14.24
CA GLY A 299 40.22 11.42 -14.36
C GLY A 299 39.92 10.01 -14.87
N ALA A 300 39.77 9.86 -16.18
CA ALA A 300 40.24 8.70 -16.94
C ALA A 300 40.00 8.95 -18.44
N ARG A 301 41.08 9.15 -19.21
CA ARG A 301 41.08 8.98 -20.67
C ARG A 301 42.02 7.82 -20.99
N GLU A 302 41.45 6.73 -21.50
CA GLU A 302 42.08 5.82 -22.47
C GLU A 302 42.42 6.66 -23.73
N GLY A 303 43.43 6.44 -24.56
CA GLY A 303 44.42 5.39 -24.74
C GLY A 303 44.91 5.54 -26.19
N GLN A 304 46.22 5.55 -26.44
CA GLN A 304 46.79 5.36 -27.77
C GLN A 304 48.16 4.69 -27.61
N VAL A 305 48.35 3.56 -28.29
CA VAL A 305 49.60 2.79 -28.38
C VAL A 305 49.97 2.67 -29.87
N MET A 306 51.28 2.57 -30.15
CA MET A 306 52.00 2.40 -31.42
C MET A 306 52.44 3.74 -32.04
N THR A 307 53.72 4.02 -32.37
CA THR A 307 54.88 3.19 -32.76
C THR A 307 56.21 3.91 -32.51
N GLN A 308 57.30 3.13 -32.47
CA GLN A 308 58.72 3.52 -32.35
C GLN A 308 59.21 4.58 -33.35
N SER A 309 60.04 5.52 -32.89
CA SER A 309 61.23 6.02 -33.61
C SER A 309 62.14 6.86 -32.69
N GLN A 310 63.33 6.31 -32.43
CA GLN A 310 64.64 6.93 -32.20
C GLN A 310 64.74 8.45 -31.92
N MET A 311 65.33 8.83 -30.77
CA MET A 311 66.65 9.50 -30.69
C MET A 311 67.00 9.88 -29.22
N VAL A 312 68.18 9.43 -28.80
CA VAL A 312 69.07 9.90 -27.70
C VAL A 312 70.08 10.89 -28.36
N PRO A 313 70.88 11.77 -27.70
CA PRO A 313 71.18 12.00 -26.27
C PRO A 313 71.18 13.49 -25.81
N ASP A 314 71.46 13.69 -24.51
CA ASP A 314 72.38 14.67 -23.88
C ASP A 314 71.76 15.09 -22.51
N GLY A 315 72.37 14.95 -21.33
CA GLY A 315 73.77 15.00 -20.94
C GLY A 315 74.05 16.33 -20.20
N CYS A 316 74.06 16.35 -18.86
CA CYS A 316 74.82 17.20 -17.90
C CYS A 316 74.08 17.26 -16.53
N GLN A 317 74.47 16.52 -15.48
CA GLN A 317 75.39 16.94 -14.40
C GLN A 317 75.16 18.34 -13.83
N GLN A 318 74.77 18.42 -12.54
CA GLN A 318 75.68 18.89 -11.48
C GLN A 318 75.09 18.73 -10.06
N HIS A 319 75.85 18.02 -9.22
CA HIS A 319 75.90 18.12 -7.77
C HIS A 319 76.72 19.37 -7.38
N LYS A 320 76.33 20.11 -6.32
CA LYS A 320 77.13 20.37 -5.10
C LYS A 320 76.59 21.54 -4.26
N ASP A 321 76.40 21.24 -2.98
CA ASP A 321 76.86 21.94 -1.77
C ASP A 321 76.65 23.46 -1.65
N THR A 322 75.78 23.86 -0.72
CA THR A 322 76.15 24.57 0.54
C THR A 322 74.98 24.57 1.51
#